data_AF-A0AA85KI35-F1
#
_entry.id   AF-A0AA85KI35-F1
#
_cell.length_a   1.000
_cell.length_b   1.000
_cell.length_c   1.000
_cell.angle_alpha   90.00
_cell.angle_beta   90.00
_cell.angle_gamma   90.00
#
_symmetry.space_group_name_H-M   'P 1'
#
loop_
_entity.id
_entity.type
_entity.pdbx_description
1 polymer ?
#
loop_
_entity_poly.entity_id
_entity_poly.type
_entity_poly.pdbx_seq_one_letter_code
_entity_poly.pdbx_strand_id
1 'polypeptide(L)'
;MTSELVPDAPWYFGEISREKANEILIDQPVGTFLIRDSTTKSGYVLAIKEANEVKRYLLTWAPQLKKFKFGDTLYSSLEELVRLHTSHSSSTRMRQPAQKATYAALYSFQAQEESDLSFQRGDLLTFIRQKRDWILCKSSDNQVGWVPSNYLTPCDDEVQIRKLLPDGFCDVWRERDQVGGLVPINFLKIECN
;
A
#
# COMPACT_ATOMS: atom_id res chain seq x y z
N MET A 1 -3.01 -8.97 -22.97
CA MET A 1 -4.27 -8.27 -22.60
C MET A 1 -4.78 -8.81 -21.27
N THR A 2 -4.16 -8.44 -20.14
CA THR A 2 -4.55 -8.93 -18.79
C THR A 2 -4.41 -7.87 -17.69
N SER A 3 -4.18 -6.60 -18.03
CA SER A 3 -3.84 -5.54 -17.06
C SER A 3 -5.03 -4.84 -16.39
N GLU A 4 -6.27 -5.21 -16.68
CA GLU A 4 -7.47 -4.47 -16.24
C GLU A 4 -8.22 -5.07 -15.04
N LEU A 5 -7.76 -6.18 -14.45
CA LEU A 5 -8.62 -6.96 -13.54
C LEU A 5 -8.62 -6.56 -12.06
N VAL A 6 -7.89 -5.51 -11.65
CA VAL A 6 -8.07 -4.89 -10.31
C VAL A 6 -7.80 -3.38 -10.39
N PRO A 7 -8.80 -2.54 -10.75
CA PRO A 7 -8.64 -1.10 -10.68
C PRO A 7 -8.50 -0.67 -9.21
N ASP A 8 -7.37 -0.02 -8.88
CA ASP A 8 -7.02 0.77 -7.69
C ASP A 8 -7.83 0.52 -6.40
N ALA A 9 -8.11 -0.74 -6.13
CA ALA A 9 -8.98 -1.14 -5.04
C ALA A 9 -8.28 -0.87 -3.71
N PRO A 10 -9.01 -0.42 -2.67
CA PRO A 10 -8.39 -0.05 -1.39
C PRO A 10 -7.68 -1.23 -0.73
N TRP A 11 -8.09 -2.46 -1.02
CA TRP A 11 -7.47 -3.68 -0.49
C TRP A 11 -6.29 -4.20 -1.33
N TYR A 12 -6.03 -3.68 -2.54
CA TYR A 12 -5.01 -4.20 -3.45
C TYR A 12 -3.72 -3.38 -3.43
N PHE A 13 -2.57 -4.00 -3.18
CA PHE A 13 -1.29 -3.33 -2.98
C PHE A 13 -0.27 -3.61 -4.09
N GLY A 14 -0.60 -4.45 -5.07
CA GLY A 14 0.31 -4.80 -6.17
C GLY A 14 1.50 -5.65 -5.72
N GLU A 15 2.66 -5.41 -6.31
CA GLU A 15 3.88 -6.22 -6.17
C GLU A 15 4.69 -5.92 -4.88
N ILE A 16 4.03 -5.64 -3.75
CA ILE A 16 4.74 -5.47 -2.47
C ILE A 16 5.33 -6.81 -1.96
N SER A 17 6.42 -6.72 -1.21
CA SER A 17 7.08 -7.91 -0.64
C SER A 17 6.25 -8.56 0.49
N ARG A 18 6.64 -9.78 0.85
CA ARG A 18 6.02 -10.49 1.99
C ARG A 18 6.26 -9.72 3.29
N GLU A 19 7.47 -9.19 3.43
CA GLU A 19 7.99 -8.46 4.58
C GLU A 19 7.24 -7.13 4.71
N LYS A 20 7.08 -6.39 3.60
CA LYS A 20 6.31 -5.15 3.61
C LYS A 20 4.85 -5.35 3.99
N ALA A 21 4.24 -6.44 3.51
CA ALA A 21 2.88 -6.80 3.91
C ALA A 21 2.77 -7.17 5.41
N ASN A 22 3.83 -7.72 6.02
CA ASN A 22 3.87 -7.93 7.47
C ASN A 22 3.95 -6.60 8.20
N GLU A 23 4.87 -5.72 7.82
CA GLU A 23 5.04 -4.39 8.43
C GLU A 23 3.72 -3.62 8.44
N ILE A 24 3.00 -3.60 7.31
CA ILE A 24 1.71 -2.92 7.19
C ILE A 24 0.65 -3.49 8.14
N LEU A 25 0.67 -4.81 8.41
CA LEU A 25 -0.41 -5.49 9.12
C LEU A 25 -0.11 -5.78 10.60
N ILE A 26 1.15 -5.76 11.03
CA ILE A 26 1.56 -6.31 12.33
C ILE A 26 0.89 -5.59 13.50
N ASP A 27 0.76 -4.27 13.43
CA ASP A 27 0.17 -3.43 14.47
C ASP A 27 -1.26 -2.98 14.14
N GLN A 28 -1.90 -3.63 13.17
CA GLN A 28 -3.27 -3.33 12.78
C GLN A 28 -4.28 -4.14 13.62
N PRO A 29 -5.55 -3.68 13.69
CA PRO A 29 -6.62 -4.44 14.33
C PRO A 29 -6.82 -5.81 13.67
N VAL A 30 -7.20 -6.82 14.47
CA VAL A 30 -7.55 -8.16 13.98
C VAL A 30 -8.65 -8.06 12.93
N GLY A 31 -8.42 -8.72 11.78
CA GLY A 31 -9.28 -8.73 10.61
C GLY A 31 -8.93 -7.70 9.54
N THR A 32 -7.93 -6.84 9.78
CA THR A 32 -7.35 -5.97 8.75
C THR A 32 -6.63 -6.82 7.71
N PHE A 33 -6.86 -6.56 6.43
CA PHE A 33 -6.34 -7.39 5.34
C PHE A 33 -5.86 -6.59 4.13
N LEU A 34 -5.02 -7.21 3.31
CA LEU A 34 -4.63 -6.71 2.00
C LEU A 34 -4.42 -7.86 1.03
N ILE A 35 -4.51 -7.58 -0.27
CA ILE A 35 -4.14 -8.49 -1.35
C ILE A 35 -2.96 -7.90 -2.10
N ARG A 36 -1.97 -8.75 -2.36
CA ARG A 36 -0.77 -8.42 -3.13
C ARG A 36 -0.51 -9.49 -4.19
N ASP A 37 0.39 -9.19 -5.12
CA ASP A 37 0.85 -10.18 -6.09
C ASP A 37 1.69 -11.25 -5.41
N SER A 38 1.51 -12.49 -5.85
CA SER A 38 2.30 -13.61 -5.38
C SER A 38 3.69 -13.57 -6.03
N THR A 39 4.73 -13.54 -5.21
CA THR A 39 6.14 -13.52 -5.67
C THR A 39 6.69 -14.91 -6.00
N THR A 40 5.98 -15.98 -5.64
CA THR A 40 6.47 -17.37 -5.77
C THR A 40 5.65 -18.23 -6.71
N LYS A 41 4.39 -17.86 -6.96
CA LYS A 41 3.43 -18.60 -7.79
C LYS A 41 2.57 -17.61 -8.58
N SER A 42 2.01 -18.04 -9.70
CA SER A 42 1.03 -17.22 -10.42
C SER A 42 -0.24 -17.02 -9.58
N GLY A 43 -0.73 -15.78 -9.55
CA GLY A 43 -1.90 -15.38 -8.77
C GLY A 43 -1.57 -14.35 -7.70
N TYR A 44 -2.36 -14.34 -6.63
CA TYR A 44 -2.32 -13.32 -5.59
C TYR A 44 -2.19 -13.93 -4.21
N VAL A 45 -1.88 -13.11 -3.21
CA VAL A 45 -1.84 -13.51 -1.79
C VAL A 45 -2.76 -12.59 -1.01
N LEU A 46 -3.74 -13.19 -0.32
CA LEU A 46 -4.49 -12.52 0.75
C LEU A 46 -3.67 -12.60 2.04
N ALA A 47 -3.24 -11.46 2.55
CA ALA A 47 -2.63 -11.33 3.88
C ALA A 47 -3.66 -10.72 4.83
N ILE A 48 -3.81 -11.31 6.03
CA ILE A 48 -4.77 -10.87 7.03
C ILE A 48 -4.15 -10.91 8.42
N LYS A 49 -4.37 -9.86 9.20
CA LYS A 49 -4.00 -9.79 10.61
C LYS A 49 -4.94 -10.66 11.45
N GLU A 50 -4.38 -11.67 12.09
CA GLU A 50 -5.02 -12.44 13.16
C GLU A 50 -4.43 -12.04 14.53
N ALA A 51 -4.89 -12.66 15.62
CA ALA A 51 -4.54 -12.23 16.98
C ALA A 51 -3.03 -12.12 17.22
N ASN A 52 -2.26 -13.12 16.77
CA ASN A 52 -0.83 -13.23 17.07
C ASN A 52 0.06 -13.18 15.83
N GLU A 53 -0.52 -13.23 14.63
CA GLU A 53 0.24 -13.37 13.40
C GLU A 53 -0.46 -12.73 12.21
N VAL A 54 0.29 -12.54 11.12
CA VAL A 54 -0.25 -12.20 9.81
C VAL A 54 -0.34 -13.48 8.98
N LYS A 55 -1.57 -13.99 8.83
CA LYS A 55 -1.84 -15.20 8.07
C LYS A 55 -1.93 -14.89 6.58
N ARG A 56 -1.50 -15.85 5.76
CA ARG A 56 -1.42 -15.69 4.29
C ARG A 56 -2.10 -16.84 3.57
N TYR A 57 -2.88 -16.49 2.58
CA TYR A 57 -3.58 -17.44 1.73
C TYR A 57 -3.28 -17.16 0.27
N LEU A 58 -2.87 -18.21 -0.46
CA LEU A 58 -2.65 -18.12 -1.89
C LEU A 58 -3.99 -18.14 -2.62
N LEU A 59 -4.18 -17.18 -3.52
CA LEU A 59 -5.32 -17.05 -4.42
C LEU A 59 -4.85 -17.42 -5.83
N THR A 60 -5.09 -18.66 -6.24
CA THR A 60 -4.60 -19.17 -7.52
C THR A 60 -5.58 -18.90 -8.65
N TRP A 61 -5.07 -18.56 -9.83
CA TRP A 61 -5.87 -18.48 -11.05
C TRP A 61 -6.06 -19.87 -11.66
N ALA A 62 -7.31 -20.25 -11.95
CA ALA A 62 -7.67 -21.47 -12.67
C ALA A 62 -7.98 -21.11 -14.13
N PRO A 63 -7.03 -21.27 -15.08
CA PRO A 63 -7.17 -20.72 -16.43
C PRO A 63 -8.34 -21.32 -17.22
N GLN A 64 -8.58 -22.62 -17.03
CA GLN A 64 -9.63 -23.35 -17.74
C GLN A 64 -11.04 -22.89 -17.34
N LEU A 65 -11.20 -22.51 -16.07
CA LEU A 65 -12.47 -22.04 -15.54
C LEU A 65 -12.62 -20.52 -15.60
N LYS A 66 -11.53 -19.81 -15.93
CA LYS A 66 -11.41 -18.35 -15.84
C LYS A 66 -11.87 -17.80 -14.48
N LYS A 67 -11.46 -18.47 -13.40
CA LYS A 67 -11.85 -18.13 -12.02
C LYS A 67 -10.66 -18.12 -11.08
N PHE A 68 -10.76 -17.34 -10.01
CA PHE A 68 -9.85 -17.39 -8.87
C PHE A 68 -10.31 -18.47 -7.89
N LYS A 69 -9.36 -19.19 -7.29
CA LYS A 69 -9.62 -20.21 -6.27
C LYS A 69 -9.09 -19.75 -4.92
N PHE A 70 -9.92 -19.88 -3.89
CA PHE A 70 -9.56 -19.68 -2.49
C PHE A 70 -10.19 -20.78 -1.64
N GLY A 71 -9.37 -21.59 -0.97
CA GLY A 71 -9.82 -22.87 -0.43
C GLY A 71 -10.37 -23.75 -1.55
N ASP A 72 -11.57 -24.30 -1.38
CA ASP A 72 -12.27 -25.07 -2.42
C ASP A 72 -13.33 -24.27 -3.19
N THR A 73 -13.45 -22.97 -2.92
CA THR A 73 -14.42 -22.09 -3.56
C THR A 73 -13.80 -21.35 -4.76
N LEU A 74 -14.61 -21.14 -5.79
CA LEU A 74 -14.22 -20.43 -7.01
C LEU A 74 -14.95 -19.09 -7.12
N TYR A 75 -14.22 -18.06 -7.53
CA TYR A 75 -14.69 -16.68 -7.65
C TYR A 75 -14.41 -16.16 -9.05
N SER A 76 -15.33 -15.36 -9.58
CA SER A 76 -15.22 -14.75 -10.91
C SER A 76 -14.24 -13.59 -10.93
N SER A 77 -14.03 -12.95 -9.78
CA SER A 77 -13.05 -11.88 -9.59
C SER A 77 -12.56 -11.83 -8.14
N LEU A 78 -11.45 -11.12 -7.90
CA LEU A 78 -11.01 -10.82 -6.54
C LEU A 78 -11.99 -9.91 -5.80
N GLU A 79 -12.65 -9.00 -6.50
CA GLU A 79 -13.69 -8.12 -5.93
C GLU A 79 -14.86 -8.94 -5.36
N GLU A 80 -15.31 -9.98 -6.10
CA GLU A 80 -16.35 -10.89 -5.61
C GLU A 80 -15.88 -11.64 -4.35
N LEU A 81 -14.64 -12.14 -4.35
CA LEU A 81 -14.05 -12.80 -3.20
C LEU A 81 -14.04 -11.85 -1.99
N VAL A 82 -13.54 -10.64 -2.14
CA VAL A 82 -13.46 -9.67 -1.04
C VAL A 82 -14.86 -9.35 -0.52
N ARG A 83 -15.81 -8.98 -1.41
CA ARG A 83 -17.19 -8.64 -1.05
C ARG A 83 -17.90 -9.74 -0.26
N LEU A 84 -17.70 -11.02 -0.63
CA LEU A 84 -18.37 -12.14 0.04
C LEU A 84 -17.82 -12.41 1.44
N HIS A 85 -16.52 -12.18 1.65
CA HIS A 85 -15.85 -12.50 2.91
C HIS A 85 -15.66 -11.30 3.83
N THR A 86 -15.98 -10.08 3.39
CA THR A 86 -16.18 -8.90 4.25
C THR A 86 -17.64 -8.72 4.68
N SER A 87 -18.56 -9.51 4.12
CA SER A 87 -19.97 -9.53 4.54
C SER A 87 -20.11 -10.02 5.99
N HIS A 88 -21.03 -9.38 6.74
CA HIS A 88 -21.34 -9.69 8.14
C HIS A 88 -21.80 -11.14 8.38
N SER A 89 -22.31 -11.82 7.34
CA SER A 89 -22.76 -13.20 7.41
C SER A 89 -21.66 -14.24 7.16
N SER A 90 -20.46 -13.81 6.77
CA SER A 90 -19.37 -14.72 6.47
C SER A 90 -18.64 -15.15 7.74
N SER A 91 -18.27 -16.43 7.84
CA SER A 91 -17.40 -16.93 8.91
C SER A 91 -15.95 -16.46 8.78
N THR A 92 -15.66 -15.65 7.76
CA THR A 92 -14.32 -15.15 7.44
C THR A 92 -13.93 -14.00 8.34
N ARG A 93 -12.62 -13.88 8.61
CA ARG A 93 -12.06 -12.88 9.51
C ARG A 93 -11.80 -11.52 8.83
N MET A 94 -12.09 -11.34 7.54
CA MET A 94 -11.83 -10.07 6.87
C MET A 94 -12.84 -9.01 7.32
N ARG A 95 -12.34 -7.93 7.91
CA ARG A 95 -13.16 -6.83 8.46
C ARG A 95 -12.98 -5.54 7.68
N GLN A 96 -11.73 -5.18 7.38
CA GLN A 96 -11.40 -3.92 6.72
C GLN A 96 -10.11 -4.02 5.90
N PRO A 97 -9.99 -3.29 4.78
CA PRO A 97 -8.72 -3.17 4.07
C PRO A 97 -7.67 -2.47 4.94
N ALA A 98 -6.40 -2.82 4.75
CA ALA A 98 -5.28 -2.07 5.30
C ALA A 98 -5.26 -0.64 4.73
N GLN A 99 -4.90 0.32 5.57
CA GLN A 99 -4.79 1.71 5.16
C GLN A 99 -3.65 1.90 4.15
N LYS A 100 -3.85 2.82 3.22
CA LYS A 100 -2.84 3.21 2.25
C LYS A 100 -1.89 4.21 2.90
N ALA A 101 -0.59 3.93 2.83
CA ALA A 101 0.42 4.83 3.37
C ALA A 101 0.48 6.15 2.57
N THR A 102 0.86 7.22 3.27
CA THR A 102 1.30 8.46 2.63
C THR A 102 2.82 8.45 2.54
N TYR A 103 3.34 8.98 1.44
CA TYR A 103 4.76 9.12 1.18
C TYR A 103 5.11 10.59 1.00
N ALA A 104 6.29 10.99 1.47
CA ALA A 104 6.88 12.29 1.17
C ALA A 104 7.92 12.15 0.05
N ALA A 105 7.90 13.09 -0.89
CA ALA A 105 8.87 13.19 -1.96
C ALA A 105 10.21 13.75 -1.49
N LEU A 106 11.28 12.96 -1.54
CA LEU A 106 12.65 13.38 -1.21
C LEU A 106 13.28 14.28 -2.30
N TYR A 107 12.82 14.14 -3.54
CA TYR A 107 13.31 14.86 -4.72
C TYR A 107 12.14 15.25 -5.62
N SER A 108 12.33 16.22 -6.52
CA SER A 108 11.34 16.50 -7.58
C SER A 108 11.50 15.51 -8.73
N PHE A 109 10.40 15.18 -9.39
CA PHE A 109 10.37 14.32 -10.57
C PHE A 109 9.45 14.92 -11.63
N GLN A 110 9.96 14.98 -12.85
CA GLN A 110 9.20 15.39 -14.02
C GLN A 110 8.78 14.13 -14.79
N ALA A 111 7.47 13.98 -15.03
CA ALA A 111 6.90 12.88 -15.78
C ALA A 111 7.62 12.70 -17.13
N GLN A 112 8.00 11.45 -17.43
CA GLN A 112 8.67 11.10 -18.67
C GLN A 112 7.70 10.45 -19.66
N GLU A 113 6.67 9.76 -19.13
CA GLU A 113 5.59 9.14 -19.87
C GLU A 113 4.23 9.73 -19.44
N GLU A 114 3.19 9.53 -20.26
CA GLU A 114 1.83 10.01 -19.95
C GLU A 114 1.24 9.36 -18.68
N SER A 115 1.69 8.15 -18.34
CA SER A 115 1.26 7.45 -17.14
C SER A 115 1.99 7.87 -15.86
N ASP A 116 2.99 8.73 -15.96
CA ASP A 116 3.80 9.16 -14.83
C ASP A 116 3.16 10.36 -14.12
N LEU A 117 3.38 10.45 -12.80
CA LEU A 117 2.98 11.61 -12.02
C LEU A 117 4.18 12.52 -11.79
N SER A 118 4.06 13.80 -12.20
CA SER A 118 5.04 14.82 -11.82
C SER A 118 4.79 15.28 -10.39
N PHE A 119 5.86 15.54 -9.64
CA PHE A 119 5.80 16.04 -8.26
C PHE A 119 7.06 16.83 -7.91
N GLN A 120 6.96 17.65 -6.87
CA GLN A 120 8.06 18.41 -6.31
C GLN A 120 8.59 17.77 -5.03
N ARG A 121 9.86 18.05 -4.73
CA ARG A 121 10.43 17.73 -3.42
C ARG A 121 9.54 18.30 -2.32
N GLY A 122 9.19 17.44 -1.38
CA GLY A 122 8.29 17.73 -0.28
C GLY A 122 6.90 17.14 -0.48
N ASP A 123 6.39 17.06 -1.71
CA ASP A 123 4.99 16.68 -1.97
C ASP A 123 4.59 15.38 -1.25
N LEU A 124 3.36 15.40 -0.72
CA LEU A 124 2.74 14.23 -0.11
C LEU A 124 1.94 13.46 -1.16
N LEU A 125 2.25 12.18 -1.27
CA LEU A 125 1.69 11.27 -2.26
C LEU A 125 1.03 10.10 -1.54
N THR A 126 -0.24 9.84 -1.87
CA THR A 126 -0.97 8.70 -1.30
C THR A 126 -0.67 7.45 -2.13
N PHE A 127 -0.15 6.40 -1.49
CA PHE A 127 0.10 5.12 -2.13
C PHE A 127 -1.18 4.49 -2.65
N ILE A 128 -1.16 3.93 -3.86
CA ILE A 128 -2.23 3.09 -4.38
C ILE A 128 -1.76 1.64 -4.45
N ARG A 129 -0.71 1.39 -5.24
CA ARG A 129 -0.12 0.05 -5.45
C ARG A 129 1.30 0.14 -5.97
N GLN A 130 2.06 -0.94 -5.81
CA GLN A 130 3.43 -1.05 -6.32
C GLN A 130 3.50 -1.98 -7.55
N LYS A 131 4.45 -1.70 -8.45
CA LYS A 131 4.87 -2.59 -9.53
C LYS A 131 6.38 -2.44 -9.71
N ARG A 132 7.14 -3.46 -9.32
CA ARG A 132 8.62 -3.41 -9.24
C ARG A 132 9.09 -2.16 -8.48
N ASP A 133 9.95 -1.35 -9.09
CA ASP A 133 10.54 -0.14 -8.52
C ASP A 133 9.63 1.10 -8.65
N TRP A 134 8.43 0.94 -9.17
CA TRP A 134 7.47 2.02 -9.39
C TRP A 134 6.28 1.90 -8.45
N ILE A 135 5.82 3.04 -7.95
CA ILE A 135 4.64 3.14 -7.10
C ILE A 135 3.60 3.99 -7.83
N LEU A 136 2.39 3.48 -7.95
CA LEU A 136 1.25 4.27 -8.39
C LEU A 136 0.77 5.09 -7.20
N CYS A 137 0.79 6.41 -7.34
CA CYS A 137 0.40 7.33 -6.29
C CYS A 137 -0.71 8.26 -6.74
N LYS A 138 -1.39 8.85 -5.77
CA LYS A 138 -2.31 9.97 -5.94
C LYS A 138 -1.75 11.23 -5.28
N SER A 139 -1.67 12.34 -6.01
CA SER A 139 -1.28 13.64 -5.46
C SER A 139 -2.43 14.33 -4.71
N SER A 140 -2.11 15.41 -3.99
CA SER A 140 -3.12 16.29 -3.35
C SER A 140 -4.14 16.85 -4.35
N ASP A 141 -3.72 17.06 -5.59
CA ASP A 141 -4.56 17.58 -6.68
C ASP A 141 -5.38 16.47 -7.36
N ASN A 142 -5.47 15.29 -6.74
CA ASN A 142 -6.16 14.10 -7.23
C ASN A 142 -5.61 13.53 -8.55
N GLN A 143 -4.42 13.95 -9.00
CA GLN A 143 -3.76 13.33 -10.16
C GLN A 143 -3.18 11.98 -9.75
N VAL A 144 -3.29 10.98 -10.63
CA VAL A 144 -2.81 9.62 -10.39
C VAL A 144 -1.79 9.27 -11.46
N GLY A 145 -0.66 8.71 -11.04
CA GLY A 145 0.38 8.25 -11.96
C GLY A 145 1.51 7.54 -11.25
N TRP A 146 2.39 6.95 -12.05
CA TRP A 146 3.55 6.20 -11.57
C TRP A 146 4.68 7.14 -11.16
N VAL A 147 5.34 6.79 -10.06
CA VAL A 147 6.51 7.49 -9.55
C VAL A 147 7.60 6.49 -9.14
N PRO A 148 8.88 6.87 -9.26
CA PRO A 148 9.99 6.01 -8.86
C PRO A 148 10.04 5.88 -7.32
N SER A 149 10.05 4.65 -6.81
CA SER A 149 9.99 4.36 -5.37
C SER A 149 11.16 4.95 -4.58
N ASN A 150 12.36 5.06 -5.18
CA ASN A 150 13.55 5.62 -4.54
C ASN A 150 13.50 7.15 -4.38
N TYR A 151 12.48 7.82 -4.90
CA TYR A 151 12.24 9.25 -4.69
C TYR A 151 11.37 9.50 -3.46
N LEU A 152 10.86 8.45 -2.83
CA LEU A 152 9.87 8.56 -1.77
C LEU A 152 10.41 8.01 -0.44
N THR A 153 9.87 8.56 0.64
CA THR A 153 10.01 8.00 1.98
C THR A 153 8.62 7.83 2.59
N PRO A 154 8.32 6.72 3.30
CA PRO A 154 7.08 6.61 4.04
C PRO A 154 6.95 7.75 5.04
N CYS A 155 5.76 8.33 5.14
CA CYS A 155 5.36 9.15 6.28
C CYS A 155 4.77 8.19 7.31
N ASP A 156 5.48 7.97 8.42
CA ASP A 156 4.93 7.16 9.51
C ASP A 156 3.87 7.96 10.27
N ASP A 157 2.81 7.30 10.71
CA ASP A 157 1.72 7.94 11.47
C ASP A 157 2.24 8.60 12.76
N GLU A 158 3.37 8.11 13.28
CA GLU A 158 4.03 8.65 14.46
C GLU A 158 4.72 9.99 14.24
N VAL A 159 5.10 10.32 13.01
CA VAL A 159 5.81 11.54 12.64
C VAL A 159 4.95 12.33 11.67
N GLN A 160 4.11 13.19 12.24
CA GLN A 160 3.25 14.08 11.48
C GLN A 160 4.10 15.17 10.82
N ILE A 161 4.20 15.15 9.49
CA ILE A 161 4.77 16.26 8.73
C ILE A 161 3.77 17.41 8.77
N ARG A 162 4.03 18.41 9.63
CA ARG A 162 3.18 19.59 9.78
C ARG A 162 3.37 20.56 8.64
N LYS A 163 4.62 20.71 8.19
CA LYS A 163 4.98 21.64 7.12
C LYS A 163 6.24 21.19 6.40
N LEU A 164 6.20 21.29 5.08
CA LEU A 164 7.38 21.12 4.24
C LEU A 164 7.99 22.49 3.97
N LEU A 165 9.30 22.60 4.13
CA LEU A 165 10.03 23.84 3.90
C LEU A 165 10.78 23.78 2.55
N PRO A 166 10.86 24.90 1.81
CA PRO A 166 11.48 24.95 0.48
C PRO A 166 12.97 24.58 0.45
N ASP A 167 13.65 24.71 1.58
CA ASP A 167 15.07 24.38 1.77
C ASP A 167 15.33 22.88 1.97
N GLY A 168 14.27 22.06 1.94
CA GLY A 168 14.40 20.61 2.07
C GLY A 168 14.35 20.11 3.50
N PHE A 169 13.91 20.96 4.43
CA PHE A 169 13.53 20.56 5.79
C PHE A 169 12.03 20.34 5.86
N CYS A 170 11.60 19.58 6.86
CA CYS A 170 10.21 19.49 7.24
C CYS A 170 10.08 19.74 8.75
N ASP A 171 9.06 20.52 9.11
CA ASP A 171 8.57 20.59 10.47
C ASP A 171 7.79 19.31 10.74
N VAL A 172 8.35 18.50 11.62
CA VAL A 172 7.76 17.24 12.04
C VAL A 172 7.30 17.34 13.48
N TRP A 173 6.24 16.62 13.78
CA TRP A 173 5.75 16.44 15.13
C TRP A 173 5.63 14.96 15.42
N ARG A 174 6.36 14.49 16.43
CA ARG A 174 6.25 13.12 16.90
C ARG A 174 5.27 13.05 18.06
N GLU A 175 4.11 12.44 17.83
CA GLU A 175 3.02 12.47 18.82
C GLU A 175 3.37 11.68 20.09
N ARG A 176 4.08 10.56 19.94
CA ARG A 176 4.54 9.72 21.05
C ARG A 176 5.44 10.47 22.05
N ASP A 177 6.33 11.30 21.54
CA ASP A 177 7.35 11.99 22.34
C ASP A 177 6.95 13.43 22.70
N GLN A 178 5.86 13.95 22.12
CA GLN A 178 5.45 15.36 22.17
C GLN A 178 6.58 16.34 21.81
N VAL A 179 7.48 15.92 20.91
CA VAL A 179 8.58 16.75 20.42
C VAL A 179 8.30 17.14 18.97
N GLY A 180 8.50 18.42 18.68
CA GLY A 180 8.51 18.97 17.34
C GLY A 180 9.91 19.44 16.95
N GLY A 181 10.21 19.44 15.66
CA GLY A 181 11.49 19.94 15.18
C GLY A 181 11.59 20.01 13.67
N LEU A 182 12.53 20.82 13.20
CA LEU A 182 12.92 20.83 11.81
C LEU A 182 13.90 19.68 11.57
N VAL A 183 13.50 18.71 10.75
CA VAL A 183 14.37 17.63 10.29
C VAL A 183 14.60 17.79 8.80
N PRO A 184 15.80 17.50 8.28
CA PRO A 184 15.98 17.40 6.84
C PRO A 184 15.08 16.26 6.33
N ILE A 185 14.40 16.45 5.20
CA ILE A 185 13.41 15.47 4.69
C ILE A 185 14.00 14.06 4.50
N ASN A 186 15.31 13.97 4.23
CA ASN A 186 16.04 12.72 4.08
C ASN A 186 16.25 11.94 5.40
N PHE A 187 16.04 12.59 6.55
CA PHE A 187 16.19 12.00 7.89
C PHE A 187 14.88 11.36 8.39
N LEU A 188 13.76 11.54 7.67
CA LEU A 188 12.54 10.75 7.88
C LEU A 188 12.76 9.23 7.71
N LYS A 189 13.91 8.82 7.15
CA LYS A 189 14.28 7.42 6.93
C LYS A 189 14.74 6.65 8.17
N ILE A 190 14.97 7.30 9.31
CA ILE A 190 15.68 6.67 10.43
C ILE A 190 14.89 6.85 11.73
N GLU A 191 14.12 5.81 12.08
CA GLU A 191 14.07 5.19 13.42
C GLU A 191 12.92 4.17 13.48
N CYS A 192 13.14 2.98 12.89
CA CYS A 192 12.54 1.77 13.41
C CYS A 192 13.63 1.08 14.22
N ASN A 193 13.63 1.31 15.54
CA ASN A 193 14.38 0.50 16.50
C ASN A 193 13.55 -0.73 16.87
#